data_AF-A0A7J5AEV9-F1
#
_entry.id   AF-A0A7J5AEV9-F1
#
_cell.length_a   1.000
_cell.length_b   1.000
_cell.length_c   1.000
_cell.angle_alpha   90.00
_cell.angle_beta   90.00
_cell.angle_gamma   90.00
#
_symmetry.space_group_name_H-M   'P 1'
#
loop_
_entity.id
_entity.type
_entity.pdbx_description
1 polymer ?
#
loop_
_entity_poly.entity_id
_entity_poly.type
_entity_poly.pdbx_seq_one_letter_code
_entity_poly.pdbx_strand_id
1 'polypeptide(L)'
;MNYTGNNNENQRRKEVLKLMRKEIVKKSKTDFQTILKETEINRYYFGLKYITTSNKTICETLNITPEAGTRYKAKLEENQNLVTSIDKFQCPYTKEYVHFLSTNPLEFERLLKSKTNQFKMF
;
A
#
# COMPACT_ATOMS: atom_id res chain seq x y z
N MET A 1 -33.98 -1.38 14.37
CA MET A 1 -32.79 -0.69 13.83
C MET A 1 -31.55 -1.34 14.45
N ASN A 2 -30.94 -2.31 13.76
CA ASN A 2 -29.81 -3.09 14.31
C ASN A 2 -28.48 -2.41 14.00
N TYR A 3 -27.89 -1.76 15.02
CA TYR A 3 -26.50 -1.34 15.02
C TYR A 3 -25.62 -2.54 15.39
N THR A 4 -25.30 -3.39 14.41
CA THR A 4 -24.37 -4.52 14.61
C THR A 4 -23.43 -4.68 13.41
N GLY A 5 -22.84 -3.56 12.94
CA GLY A 5 -21.91 -3.57 11.80
C GLY A 5 -20.45 -3.27 12.15
N ASN A 6 -20.15 -2.62 13.29
CA ASN A 6 -18.90 -1.88 13.41
C ASN A 6 -17.73 -2.66 14.09
N ASN A 7 -18.00 -3.56 15.03
CA ASN A 7 -16.93 -4.26 15.78
C ASN A 7 -16.15 -5.28 14.94
N ASN A 8 -16.82 -6.00 14.04
CA ASN A 8 -16.17 -7.02 13.20
C ASN A 8 -15.22 -6.40 12.16
N GLU A 9 -15.58 -5.26 11.57
CA GLU A 9 -14.75 -4.59 10.55
C GLU A 9 -13.43 -4.08 11.15
N ASN A 10 -13.50 -3.49 12.34
CA ASN A 10 -12.32 -2.97 13.03
C ASN A 10 -11.35 -4.09 13.44
N GLN A 11 -11.88 -5.24 13.89
CA GLN A 11 -11.07 -6.41 14.21
C GLN A 11 -10.43 -7.01 12.96
N ARG A 12 -11.17 -7.09 11.85
CA ARG A 12 -10.63 -7.53 10.56
C ARG A 12 -9.52 -6.61 10.06
N ARG A 13 -9.69 -5.28 10.16
CA ARG A 13 -8.64 -4.32 9.82
C ARG A 13 -7.38 -4.55 10.64
N LYS A 14 -7.48 -4.72 11.96
CA LYS A 14 -6.32 -5.02 12.83
C LYS A 14 -5.61 -6.32 12.44
N GLU A 15 -6.36 -7.37 12.11
CA GLU A 15 -5.83 -8.65 11.64
C GLU A 15 -5.08 -8.49 10.31
N VAL A 16 -5.65 -7.73 9.38
CA VAL A 16 -5.03 -7.39 8.09
C VAL A 16 -3.71 -6.64 8.29
N LEU A 17 -3.71 -5.61 9.14
CA LEU A 17 -2.48 -4.84 9.44
C LEU A 17 -1.41 -5.75 10.05
N LYS A 18 -1.79 -6.69 10.91
CA LYS A 18 -0.88 -7.67 11.52
C LYS A 18 -0.30 -8.64 10.48
N LEU A 19 -1.12 -9.10 9.53
CA LEU A 19 -0.67 -9.95 8.42
C LEU A 19 0.29 -9.19 7.50
N MET A 20 -0.01 -7.94 7.17
CA MET A 20 0.88 -7.09 6.38
C MET A 20 2.21 -6.86 7.08
N ARG A 21 2.22 -6.56 8.39
CA ARG A 21 3.49 -6.45 9.16
C ARG A 21 4.30 -7.74 9.08
N LYS A 22 3.66 -8.91 9.23
CA LYS A 22 4.34 -10.22 9.10
C LYS A 22 4.88 -10.45 7.70
N GLU A 23 4.13 -10.12 6.66
CA GLU A 23 4.56 -10.21 5.26
C GLU A 23 5.77 -9.30 4.99
N ILE A 24 5.76 -8.06 5.48
CA ILE A 24 6.91 -7.14 5.35
C ILE A 24 8.14 -7.77 5.98
N VAL A 25 8.07 -8.22 7.24
CA VAL A 25 9.20 -8.84 7.96
C VAL A 25 9.69 -10.10 7.25
N LYS A 26 8.75 -10.94 6.77
CA LYS A 26 9.08 -12.19 6.07
C LYS A 26 9.78 -11.92 4.73
N LYS A 27 9.30 -10.95 3.95
CA LYS A 27 9.90 -10.62 2.64
C LYS A 27 11.18 -9.79 2.77
N SER A 28 11.22 -8.86 3.72
CA SER A 28 12.38 -8.00 3.96
C SER A 28 13.52 -8.73 4.67
N LYS A 29 13.24 -9.88 5.30
CA LYS A 29 14.14 -10.58 6.23
C LYS A 29 14.72 -9.67 7.31
N THR A 30 14.03 -8.56 7.61
CA THR A 30 14.47 -7.51 8.52
C THR A 30 13.43 -7.36 9.62
N ASP A 31 13.88 -7.22 10.86
CA ASP A 31 12.98 -7.07 12.00
C ASP A 31 12.16 -5.77 11.89
N PHE A 32 10.88 -5.83 12.26
CA PHE A 32 9.99 -4.67 12.20
C PHE A 32 10.50 -3.51 13.06
N GLN A 33 11.17 -3.78 14.19
CA GLN A 33 11.77 -2.72 15.01
C GLN A 33 12.92 -2.02 14.30
N THR A 34 13.68 -2.73 13.47
CA THR A 34 14.76 -2.14 12.67
C THR A 34 14.17 -1.22 11.61
N ILE A 35 13.07 -1.64 10.97
CA ILE A 35 12.32 -0.78 10.06
C ILE A 35 11.79 0.44 10.82
N LEU A 36 11.26 0.26 12.04
CA LEU A 36 10.83 1.36 12.91
C LEU A 36 11.97 2.24 13.48
N LYS A 37 13.24 1.99 13.17
CA LYS A 37 14.35 2.91 13.48
C LYS A 37 14.68 3.86 12.33
N GLU A 38 14.30 3.50 11.11
CA GLU A 38 14.53 4.33 9.91
C GLU A 38 13.67 5.61 9.90
N THR A 39 13.94 6.54 9.00
CA THR A 39 13.07 7.71 8.80
C THR A 39 11.69 7.28 8.27
N GLU A 40 10.63 8.02 8.58
CA GLU A 40 9.26 7.67 8.15
C GLU A 40 9.14 7.49 6.63
N ILE A 41 9.84 8.31 5.85
CA ILE A 41 9.87 8.21 4.39
C ILE A 41 10.56 6.92 3.92
N ASN A 42 11.68 6.52 4.55
CA ASN A 42 12.36 5.26 4.24
C ASN A 42 11.47 4.08 4.60
N ARG A 43 10.79 4.11 5.75
CA ARG A 43 9.83 3.07 6.13
C ARG A 43 8.72 2.94 5.12
N TYR A 44 8.15 4.07 4.71
CA TYR A 44 7.09 4.14 3.71
C TYR A 44 7.54 3.53 2.38
N TYR A 45 8.70 3.96 1.87
CA TYR A 45 9.30 3.47 0.64
C TYR A 45 9.62 1.97 0.71
N PHE A 46 10.22 1.53 1.82
CA PHE A 46 10.60 0.15 2.06
C PHE A 46 9.35 -0.75 2.17
N GLY A 47 8.33 -0.33 2.90
CA GLY A 47 7.07 -1.07 3.03
C GLY A 47 6.39 -1.29 1.68
N LEU A 48 6.31 -0.25 0.85
CA LEU A 48 5.75 -0.32 -0.50
C LEU A 48 6.58 -1.16 -1.48
N LYS A 49 7.87 -1.35 -1.21
CA LYS A 49 8.75 -2.21 -2.01
C LYS A 49 8.40 -3.69 -1.86
N TYR A 50 8.00 -4.11 -0.67
CA TYR A 50 7.68 -5.51 -0.38
C TYR A 50 6.19 -5.84 -0.46
N ILE A 51 5.32 -4.87 -0.14
CA ILE A 51 3.87 -5.01 -0.20
C ILE A 51 3.27 -3.89 -1.04
N THR A 52 2.63 -4.28 -2.13
CA THR A 52 1.81 -3.40 -2.94
C THR A 52 0.44 -3.22 -2.29
N THR A 53 0.16 -2.02 -1.78
CA THR A 53 -1.11 -1.72 -1.09
C THR A 53 -1.46 -0.24 -1.23
N SER A 54 -2.61 0.18 -0.70
CA SER A 54 -3.06 1.58 -0.68
C SER A 54 -2.32 2.42 0.36
N ASN A 55 -2.24 3.73 0.11
CA ASN A 55 -1.56 4.71 0.97
C ASN A 55 -2.07 4.65 2.42
N LYS A 56 -3.40 4.60 2.59
CA LYS A 56 -4.03 4.50 3.92
C LYS A 56 -3.58 3.25 4.67
N THR A 57 -3.62 2.09 4.00
CA THR A 57 -3.30 0.80 4.62
C THR A 57 -1.83 0.69 4.99
N ILE A 58 -0.91 1.16 4.13
CA ILE A 58 0.52 1.15 4.46
C ILE A 58 0.86 2.13 5.59
N CYS A 59 0.21 3.31 5.62
CA CYS A 59 0.34 4.26 6.72
C CYS A 59 -0.11 3.65 8.05
N GLU A 60 -1.29 3.04 8.09
CA GLU A 60 -1.78 2.33 9.29
C GLU A 60 -0.84 1.19 9.70
N THR A 61 -0.31 0.45 8.72
CA THR A 61 0.60 -0.67 8.96
C THR A 61 1.90 -0.19 9.60
N LEU A 62 2.49 0.88 9.07
CA LEU A 62 3.78 1.43 9.49
C LEU A 62 3.65 2.46 10.62
N ASN A 63 2.42 2.74 11.09
CA ASN A 63 2.13 3.75 12.09
C ASN A 63 2.58 5.17 11.65
N ILE A 64 2.39 5.48 10.37
CA ILE A 64 2.68 6.79 9.78
C ILE A 64 1.36 7.55 9.69
N THR A 65 1.37 8.85 9.96
CA THR A 65 0.17 9.67 9.80
C THR A 65 -0.25 9.74 8.32
N PRO A 66 -1.56 9.73 8.02
CA PRO A 66 -2.04 9.77 6.63
C PRO A 66 -1.60 11.04 5.90
N GLU A 67 -1.44 12.15 6.62
CA GLU A 67 -0.90 13.41 6.09
C GLU A 67 0.57 13.25 5.66
N ALA A 68 1.41 12.67 6.53
CA ALA A 68 2.81 12.40 6.19
C ALA A 68 2.91 11.41 5.02
N GLY A 69 2.11 10.34 5.04
CA GLY A 69 2.03 9.37 3.94
C GLY A 69 1.64 9.99 2.61
N THR A 70 0.69 10.94 2.60
CA THR A 70 0.30 11.67 1.39
C THR A 70 1.44 12.55 0.88
N ARG A 71 2.17 13.23 1.77
CA ARG A 71 3.37 14.01 1.40
C ARG A 71 4.49 13.11 0.86
N TYR A 72 4.74 11.97 1.50
CA TYR A 72 5.76 11.00 1.06
C TYR A 72 5.39 10.38 -0.28
N LYS A 73 4.12 10.04 -0.48
CA LYS A 73 3.59 9.57 -1.76
C LYS A 73 3.88 10.58 -2.86
N ALA A 74 3.44 11.83 -2.70
CA ALA A 74 3.64 12.88 -3.70
C ALA A 74 5.12 13.10 -4.00
N LYS A 75 5.97 13.13 -2.96
CA LYS A 75 7.42 13.30 -3.13
C LYS A 75 8.06 12.12 -3.86
N LEU A 76 7.67 10.88 -3.55
CA LEU A 76 8.20 9.70 -4.23
C LEU A 76 7.69 9.59 -5.67
N GLU A 77 6.44 9.99 -5.94
CA GLU A 77 5.87 10.07 -7.29
C GLU A 77 6.61 11.13 -8.13
N GLU A 78 6.86 12.31 -7.56
CA GLU A 78 7.65 13.39 -8.20
C GLU A 78 9.08 12.93 -8.54
N ASN A 79 9.69 12.13 -7.67
CA ASN A 79 11.02 11.57 -7.88
C ASN A 79 11.02 10.30 -8.74
N GLN A 80 9.88 9.93 -9.35
CA GLN A 80 9.71 8.69 -10.13
C GLN A 80 10.17 7.42 -9.37
N ASN A 81 10.11 7.45 -8.04
CA ASN A 81 10.48 6.36 -7.15
C ASN A 81 9.24 5.59 -6.65
N LEU A 82 8.03 6.07 -6.96
CA LEU A 82 6.77 5.41 -6.65
C LEU A 82 5.83 5.55 -7.84
N VAL A 83 5.13 4.46 -8.16
CA VAL A 83 4.03 4.46 -9.13
C VAL A 83 2.76 3.99 -8.45
N THR A 84 1.69 4.73 -8.71
CA THR A 84 0.32 4.31 -8.44
C THR A 84 -0.25 3.59 -9.65
N SER A 85 -0.90 2.44 -9.44
CA SER A 85 -1.62 1.78 -10.51
C SER A 85 -2.81 2.62 -10.97
N ILE A 86 -2.98 2.69 -12.29
CA ILE A 86 -4.10 3.40 -12.92
C ILE A 86 -5.42 2.71 -12.56
N ASP A 87 -5.44 1.38 -12.59
CA ASP A 87 -6.58 0.57 -12.22
C ASP A 87 -6.67 0.36 -10.69
N LYS A 88 -7.91 0.34 -10.17
CA LYS A 88 -8.17 -0.05 -8.80
C LYS A 88 -8.23 -1.56 -8.71
N PHE A 89 -7.41 -2.13 -7.84
CA PHE A 89 -7.42 -3.56 -7.59
C PHE A 89 -8.12 -3.85 -6.28
N GLN A 90 -8.82 -4.98 -6.23
CA GLN A 90 -9.41 -5.44 -4.98
C GLN A 90 -8.30 -5.89 -4.04
N CYS A 91 -8.14 -5.16 -2.93
CA CYS A 91 -7.19 -5.53 -1.91
C CYS A 91 -7.62 -6.89 -1.32
N PRO A 92 -6.78 -7.95 -1.34
CA PRO A 92 -7.19 -9.29 -0.90
C PRO A 92 -7.56 -9.33 0.59
N TYR A 93 -7.15 -8.29 1.33
CA TYR A 93 -7.32 -8.15 2.75
C TYR A 93 -8.58 -7.36 3.13
N THR A 94 -8.72 -6.12 2.65
CA THR A 94 -9.89 -5.28 2.97
C THR A 94 -11.07 -5.53 2.04
N LYS A 95 -10.87 -6.26 0.94
CA LYS A 95 -11.81 -6.44 -0.17
C LYS A 95 -12.26 -5.12 -0.83
N GLU A 96 -11.62 -4.01 -0.49
CA GLU A 96 -11.87 -2.69 -1.08
C GLU A 96 -11.05 -2.52 -2.35
N TYR A 97 -11.63 -1.83 -3.34
CA TYR A 97 -10.95 -1.46 -4.56
C TYR A 97 -10.07 -0.24 -4.33
N VAL A 98 -8.75 -0.44 -4.42
CA VAL A 98 -7.76 0.57 -4.07
C VAL A 98 -6.71 0.70 -5.17
N HIS A 99 -6.16 1.90 -5.32
CA HIS A 99 -4.98 2.10 -6.16
C HIS A 99 -3.79 1.50 -5.45
N PHE A 100 -3.16 0.54 -6.10
CA PHE A 100 -1.96 -0.11 -5.60
C PHE A 100 -0.75 0.78 -5.81
N LEU A 101 -0.02 1.06 -4.72
CA LEU A 101 1.25 1.76 -4.77
C LEU A 101 2.37 0.73 -4.75
N SER A 102 3.32 0.88 -5.66
CA SER A 102 4.56 0.12 -5.63
C SER A 102 5.74 1.07 -5.81
N THR A 103 6.86 0.72 -5.21
CA THR A 103 8.17 1.37 -5.43
C THR A 103 9.11 0.45 -6.20
N ASN A 104 8.60 -0.66 -6.73
CA ASN A 104 9.40 -1.59 -7.53
C ASN A 104 9.34 -1.19 -9.02
N PRO A 105 10.46 -0.78 -9.64
CA PRO A 105 10.48 -0.35 -11.05
C PRO A 105 10.05 -1.47 -12.01
N LEU A 106 10.26 -2.74 -11.65
CA LEU A 106 9.77 -3.89 -12.44
C LEU A 106 8.24 -3.97 -12.47
N GLU A 107 7.60 -3.49 -11.40
CA GLU A 107 6.15 -3.41 -11.32
C GLU A 107 5.61 -2.11 -11.94
N PHE A 108 6.45 -1.08 -12.16
CA PHE A 108 5.99 0.20 -12.71
C PHE A 108 5.42 0.04 -14.10
N GLU A 109 6.13 -0.66 -14.99
CA GLU A 109 5.61 -0.94 -16.34
C GLU A 109 4.30 -1.73 -16.29
N ARG A 110 4.15 -2.63 -15.31
CA ARG A 110 2.94 -3.43 -15.13
C ARG A 110 1.77 -2.61 -14.58
N LEU A 111 2.04 -1.67 -13.67
CA LEU A 111 1.04 -0.83 -13.01
C LEU A 111 0.61 0.37 -13.88
N LEU A 112 1.52 0.87 -14.73
CA LEU A 112 1.29 1.91 -15.75
C LEU A 112 0.69 1.36 -17.05
N LYS A 113 0.90 0.07 -17.36
CA LYS A 113 0.12 -0.62 -18.40
C LYS A 113 -1.31 -0.78 -17.89
N SER A 114 -2.09 0.28 -17.99
CA SER A 114 -3.54 0.18 -17.92
C SER A 114 -3.97 -0.89 -18.93
N LYS A 115 -4.80 -1.84 -18.49
CA LYS A 115 -5.52 -2.75 -19.39
C LYS A 115 -6.59 -2.01 -20.22
N THR A 116 -6.46 -0.71 -20.38
CA THR A 116 -7.21 0.04 -21.35
C THR A 116 -6.62 -0.26 -22.73
N ASN A 117 -7.02 -1.41 -23.27
CA ASN A 117 -7.18 -1.61 -24.72
C ASN A 117 -8.20 -0.57 -25.25
N GLN A 118 -7.94 0.74 -25.14
CA GLN A 118 -8.65 1.78 -25.90
C GLN A 118 -8.09 1.87 -27.33
N PHE A 119 -7.88 0.73 -27.95
CA PHE A 119 -7.84 0.64 -29.41
C PHE A 119 -8.87 -0.41 -29.85
N LYS A 120 -10.14 -0.12 -29.57
CA LYS A 120 -11.23 -0.48 -30.48
C LYS A 120 -11.74 0.82 -31.08
N MET A 121 -10.98 1.33 -32.03
CA MET A 121 -11.40 2.36 -32.96
C MET A 121 -11.28 1.72 -34.34
N PHE A 122 -12.27 0.88 -34.68
CA PHE A 122 -12.54 0.38 -36.03
C PHE A 122 -14.04 0.22 -36.15
#